data_AF-A0A3L8PZX8-F1
#
_entry.id   AF-A0A3L8PZX8-F1
#
_cell.length_a   1.000
_cell.length_b   1.000
_cell.length_c   1.000
_cell.angle_alpha   90.00
_cell.angle_beta   90.00
_cell.angle_gamma   90.00
#
_symmetry.space_group_name_H-M   'P 1'
#
loop_
_entity.id
_entity.type
_entity.pdbx_description
1 polymer ?
#
loop_
_entity_poly.entity_id
_entity_poly.type
_entity_poly.pdbx_seq_one_letter_code
_entity_poly.pdbx_strand_id
1 'polypeptide(L)' 'MSKEKNPVGRPHQEVKLSKKQEVRCLESEKEAWKKAAKASGCSASEFMRQAANEKAAKVLKEKE' A
#
# COMPACT_ATOMS: atom_id res chain seq x y z
N MET A 1 -23.21 -39.55 4.73
CA MET A 1 -22.26 -38.46 4.42
C MET A 1 -23.06 -37.26 3.94
N SER A 2 -23.54 -36.46 4.88
CA SER A 2 -24.32 -35.24 4.63
C SER A 2 -23.47 -34.23 3.85
N LYS A 3 -23.89 -33.89 2.63
CA LYS A 3 -23.30 -32.80 1.85
C LYS A 3 -23.73 -31.49 2.52
N GLU A 4 -22.80 -30.85 3.24
CA GLU A 4 -23.01 -29.52 3.80
C GLU A 4 -23.37 -28.55 2.66
N LYS A 5 -24.53 -27.92 2.79
CA LYS A 5 -25.03 -26.91 1.86
C LYS A 5 -24.19 -25.65 2.11
N ASN A 6 -23.29 -25.32 1.18
CA ASN A 6 -22.58 -24.04 1.23
C ASN A 6 -23.59 -22.89 1.36
N PRO A 7 -23.43 -21.96 2.31
CA PRO A 7 -24.37 -20.87 2.50
C PRO A 7 -24.48 -20.04 1.21
N VAL A 8 -25.72 -19.80 0.79
CA VAL A 8 -26.05 -18.95 -0.36
C VAL A 8 -25.78 -17.50 0.03
N GLY A 9 -24.58 -17.04 -0.29
CA GLY A 9 -24.11 -15.68 -0.12
C GLY A 9 -23.19 -15.30 -1.28
N ARG A 10 -22.92 -13.99 -1.43
CA ARG A 10 -22.02 -13.48 -2.48
C ARG A 10 -20.72 -14.31 -2.47
N PRO A 11 -20.25 -14.80 -3.64
CA PRO A 11 -19.01 -15.57 -3.71
C PRO A 11 -17.91 -14.85 -2.93
N HIS A 12 -17.19 -15.57 -2.06
CA HIS A 12 -16.06 -15.01 -1.34
C HIS A 12 -15.04 -14.51 -2.38
N GLN A 13 -15.01 -13.20 -2.60
CA GLN A 13 -14.06 -12.57 -3.49
C GLN A 13 -12.84 -12.23 -2.66
N GLU A 14 -11.75 -12.96 -2.87
CA GLU A 14 -10.45 -12.62 -2.32
C GLU A 14 -10.11 -11.19 -2.72
N VAL A 15 -9.97 -10.30 -1.73
CA VAL A 15 -9.53 -8.92 -1.96
C VAL A 15 -8.07 -8.98 -2.35
N LYS A 16 -7.80 -9.13 -3.64
CA LYS A 16 -6.45 -8.99 -4.17
C LYS A 16 -6.10 -7.51 -4.05
N LEU A 17 -5.32 -7.17 -3.02
CA LEU A 17 -4.66 -5.86 -2.86
C LEU A 17 -3.60 -5.61 -3.97
N SER A 18 -3.76 -6.23 -5.13
CA SER A 18 -2.82 -6.25 -6.26
C SER A 18 -2.89 -4.99 -7.11
N LYS A 19 -3.65 -3.96 -6.71
CA LYS A 19 -3.61 -2.67 -7.38
C LYS A 19 -2.30 -1.99 -7.01
N LYS A 20 -1.29 -2.22 -7.85
CA LYS A 20 -0.06 -1.43 -7.84
C LYS A 20 -0.46 0.04 -7.97
N GLN A 21 0.01 0.85 -7.03
CA GLN A 21 -0.11 2.29 -7.14
C GLN A 21 1.09 2.80 -7.92
N GLU A 22 0.83 3.30 -9.12
CA GLU A 22 1.86 3.94 -9.93
C GLU A 22 1.94 5.42 -9.57
N VAL A 23 3.17 5.89 -9.31
CA VAL A 23 3.44 7.30 -9.03
C VAL A 23 4.27 7.84 -10.19
N ARG A 24 3.71 8.81 -10.91
CA ARG A 24 4.47 9.57 -11.90
C ARG A 24 5.40 10.51 -11.16
N CYS A 25 6.66 10.52 -11.55
CA CYS A 25 7.71 11.34 -10.94
C CYS A 25 8.73 11.74 -11.99
N LEU A 26 9.47 12.80 -11.67
CA LEU A 26 10.68 13.19 -12.40
C LEU A 26 11.81 12.21 -12.06
N GLU A 27 12.78 12.07 -12.97
CA GLU A 27 13.93 11.19 -12.71
C GLU A 27 14.76 11.66 -11.51
N SER A 28 14.85 12.97 -11.25
CA SER A 28 15.52 13.53 -10.07
C SER A 28 14.84 13.11 -8.75
N GLU A 29 13.51 13.09 -8.72
CA GLU A 29 12.73 12.65 -7.55
C GLU A 29 12.95 11.15 -7.29
N LYS A 30 12.91 10.35 -8.35
CA LYS A 30 13.16 8.91 -8.30
C LYS A 30 14.55 8.59 -7.77
N GLU A 31 15.58 9.35 -8.15
CA GLU A 31 16.93 9.22 -7.58
C GLU A 31 16.96 9.59 -6.10
N ALA A 32 16.30 10.68 -5.71
CA ALA A 32 16.22 11.09 -4.31
C ALA A 32 15.55 10.01 -3.45
N TRP A 33 14.43 9.44 -3.92
CA TRP A 33 13.74 8.36 -3.23
C TRP A 33 14.59 7.09 -3.11
N LYS A 34 15.34 6.72 -4.15
CA LYS A 34 16.28 5.60 -4.08
C LYS A 34 17.38 5.82 -3.05
N LYS A 35 17.95 7.04 -2.99
CA LYS A 35 18.99 7.39 -2.00
C LYS A 35 18.43 7.33 -0.57
N ALA A 36 17.25 7.91 -0.36
CA ALA A 36 16.58 7.89 0.93
C ALA A 36 16.22 6.47 1.38
N ALA A 37 15.64 5.66 0.48
CA ALA A 37 15.31 4.26 0.76
C ALA A 37 16.54 3.43 1.11
N LYS A 38 17.66 3.63 0.41
CA LYS A 38 18.94 2.98 0.74
C LYS A 38 19.44 3.35 2.14
N ALA A 39 19.32 4.62 2.54
CA ALA A 39 19.69 5.06 3.88
C ALA A 39 18.78 4.45 4.97
N SER A 40 17.51 4.23 4.65
CA SER A 40 16.53 3.59 5.54
C SER A 40 16.53 2.06 5.49
N GLY A 41 17.39 1.44 4.66
CA GLY A 41 17.48 -0.02 4.54
C GLY A 41 16.27 -0.70 3.89
N CYS A 42 15.45 0.04 3.12
CA CYS A 42 14.24 -0.48 2.48
C CYS A 42 14.20 -0.21 0.97
N SER A 43 13.24 -0.80 0.26
CA SER A 43 13.04 -0.51 -1.17
C SER A 43 12.41 0.88 -1.37
N ALA A 44 12.65 1.51 -2.53
CA ALA A 44 12.06 2.82 -2.86
C ALA A 44 10.52 2.81 -2.77
N SER A 45 9.88 1.73 -3.17
CA SER A 45 8.43 1.55 -3.05
C SER A 45 7.95 1.48 -1.60
N GLU A 46 8.68 0.77 -0.74
CA GLU A 46 8.33 0.66 0.68
C GLU A 46 8.54 1.99 1.39
N PHE A 47 9.65 2.67 1.11
CA PHE A 47 9.93 4.01 1.63
C PHE A 47 8.79 4.99 1.30
N MET A 48 8.39 5.04 0.03
CA MET A 48 7.30 5.92 -0.43
C MET A 48 5.97 5.58 0.24
N ARG A 49 5.66 4.29 0.39
CA ARG A 49 4.43 3.84 1.06
C ARG A 49 4.43 4.22 2.54
N GLN A 50 5.55 4.04 3.25
CA GLN A 50 5.68 4.43 4.65
C GLN A 50 5.51 5.95 4.81
N ALA A 51 6.24 6.73 4.03
CA ALA A 51 6.17 8.20 4.07
C ALA A 51 4.74 8.72 3.79
N ALA A 52 4.05 8.15 2.80
CA ALA A 52 2.67 8.52 2.49
C ALA A 52 1.71 8.18 3.63
N ASN A 53 1.82 6.98 4.21
CA ASN A 53 0.96 6.53 5.29
C ASN A 53 1.19 7.32 6.59
N GLU A 54 2.44 7.60 6.95
CA GLU A 54 2.77 8.40 8.12
C GLU A 54 2.19 9.81 8.00
N LYS A 55 2.32 10.43 6.83
CA LYS A 55 1.76 11.77 6.60
C LYS A 55 0.24 11.76 6.62
N ALA A 56 -0.39 10.76 6.01
CA ALA A 56 -1.85 10.61 6.06
C ALA A 56 -2.35 10.44 7.50
N ALA A 57 -1.70 9.60 8.31
CA ALA A 57 -2.06 9.39 9.71
C ALA A 57 -1.97 10.67 10.54
N LYS A 58 -0.95 11.51 10.32
CA LYS A 58 -0.82 12.81 10.99
C LYS A 58 -1.98 13.75 10.61
N VAL A 59 -2.27 13.87 9.32
CA VAL A 59 -3.37 14.73 8.83
C VAL A 59 -4.74 14.27 9.34
N LEU A 60 -4.97 12.96 9.48
CA LEU A 60 -6.22 12.44 10.01
C LEU A 60 -6.37 12.75 11.51
N LYS A 61 -5.30 12.58 12.30
CA LYS A 61 -5.31 12.91 13.74
C LYS A 61 -5.51 14.41 14.02
N GLU A 62 -5.05 15.29 13.14
CA GLU A 62 -5.25 16.73 13.29
C GLU A 62 -6.68 17.20 12.95
N LYS A 63 -7.46 16.34 12.30
CA LYS A 63 -8.84 16.64 11.86
C LYS A 63 -9.91 16.00 12.75
N GLU A 64 -9.53 15.13 13.67
CA GLU A 64 -10.38 14.58 14.74
C GLU A 64 -10.35 15.49 15.98
#